data_AF-A0A7J4E4P9-F1
#
_entry.id   AF-A0A7J4E4P9-F1
#
_cell.length_a   1.000
_cell.length_b   1.000
_cell.length_c   1.000
_cell.angle_alpha   90.00
_cell.angle_beta   90.00
_cell.angle_gamma   90.00
#
_symmetry.space_group_name_H-M   'P 1'
#
loop_
_entity.id
_entity.type
_entity.pdbx_description
1 polymer ?
#
loop_
_entity_poly.entity_id
_entity_poly.type
_entity_poly.pdbx_seq_one_letter_code
_entity_poly.pdbx_strand_id
1 'polypeptide(L)'
;MRLNALLNRLDRIVAWTLLALFFLMMVSGYMITRGFVSVHYGSILHTQLDLPIMALFSAHFSVRLKFALMRLRVKDSLALNIFCLTVGLASFLFVVYLDLWY
;
A
#
# COMPACT_ATOMS: atom_id res chain seq x y z
N MET A 1 -23.87 -0.53 -6.48
CA MET A 1 -23.21 -1.39 -7.49
C MET A 1 -22.13 -0.68 -8.31
N ARG A 2 -22.40 0.46 -8.99
CA ARG A 2 -21.40 1.15 -9.83
C ARG A 2 -20.14 1.60 -9.06
N LEU A 3 -20.30 2.10 -7.83
CA LEU A 3 -19.19 2.55 -7.00
C LEU A 3 -18.22 1.41 -6.63
N ASN A 4 -18.75 0.25 -6.19
CA ASN A 4 -17.90 -0.90 -5.86
C ASN A 4 -17.18 -1.46 -7.09
N ALA A 5 -17.81 -1.42 -8.27
CA ALA A 5 -17.16 -1.81 -9.51
C ALA A 5 -16.01 -0.86 -9.88
N LEU A 6 -16.21 0.46 -9.73
CA LEU A 6 -15.16 1.45 -9.91
C LEU A 6 -14.03 1.25 -8.90
N LEU A 7 -14.37 1.07 -7.62
CA LEU A 7 -13.41 0.87 -6.54
C LEU A 7 -12.52 -0.35 -6.80
N ASN A 8 -13.09 -1.47 -7.25
CA ASN A 8 -12.33 -2.67 -7.59
C ASN A 8 -11.45 -2.48 -8.85
N ARG A 9 -11.86 -1.64 -9.81
CA ARG A 9 -11.02 -1.29 -10.98
C ARG A 9 -9.83 -0.43 -10.56
N LEU A 10 -10.07 0.61 -9.75
CA LEU A 10 -9.02 1.48 -9.22
C LEU A 10 -8.04 0.67 -8.37
N ASP A 11 -8.55 -0.20 -7.50
CA ASP A 11 -7.72 -1.06 -6.67
C ASP A 11 -6.84 -2.02 -7.49
N ARG A 12 -7.33 -2.50 -8.64
CA ARG A 12 -6.51 -3.30 -9.56
C ARG A 12 -5.35 -2.50 -10.13
N ILE A 13 -5.56 -1.23 -10.47
CA ILE A 13 -4.49 -0.34 -10.92
C ILE A 13 -3.48 -0.14 -9.80
N VAL A 14 -3.95 0.16 -8.58
CA VAL A 14 -3.11 0.29 -7.38
C VAL A 14 -2.28 -0.96 -7.14
N ALA A 15 -2.87 -2.16 -7.28
CA ALA A 15 -2.15 -3.43 -7.10
C ALA A 15 -1.03 -3.62 -8.14
N TRP A 16 -1.26 -3.28 -9.40
CA TRP A 16 -0.21 -3.33 -10.43
C TRP A 16 0.89 -2.30 -10.18
N THR A 17 0.53 -1.09 -9.76
CA THR A 17 1.49 -0.06 -9.37
C THR A 17 2.33 -0.52 -8.17
N LEU A 18 1.70 -1.09 -7.14
CA LEU A 18 2.38 -1.66 -5.98
C LEU A 18 3.37 -2.75 -6.38
N LEU A 19 2.97 -3.66 -7.26
CA LEU A 19 3.86 -4.71 -7.75
C LEU A 19 5.11 -4.12 -8.42
N ALA A 20 4.93 -3.14 -9.32
CA ALA A 20 6.04 -2.49 -9.98
C ALA A 20 6.97 -1.77 -9.00
N LEU A 21 6.42 -1.01 -8.05
CA LEU A 21 7.20 -0.31 -7.02
C LEU A 21 7.95 -1.29 -6.10
N PHE A 22 7.32 -2.40 -5.73
CA PHE A 22 7.95 -3.42 -4.89
C PHE A 22 9.12 -4.10 -5.62
N PHE A 23 8.96 -4.39 -6.91
CA PHE A 23 10.07 -4.88 -7.74
C PHE A 23 11.22 -3.86 -7.83
N LEU A 24 10.91 -2.58 -8.01
CA LEU A 24 11.92 -1.52 -8.03
C LEU A 24 12.69 -1.44 -6.71
N MET A 25 12.00 -1.51 -5.56
CA MET A 25 12.62 -1.53 -4.22
C MET A 25 13.50 -2.75 -3.99
N MET A 26 13.04 -3.93 -4.42
CA MET A 26 13.80 -5.17 -4.28
C MET A 26 15.07 -5.15 -5.13
N VAL A 27 14.95 -4.73 -6.40
CA VAL A 27 16.10 -4.64 -7.32
C VAL A 27 17.07 -3.57 -6.85
N SER A 28 16.61 -2.39 -6.43
CA SER A 28 17.49 -1.33 -5.92
C SER A 28 18.25 -1.78 -4.68
N GLY A 29 17.59 -2.48 -3.74
CA GLY A 29 18.24 -3.04 -2.55
C GLY A 29 19.31 -4.08 -2.90
N TYR A 30 19.01 -4.97 -3.86
CA TYR A 30 19.99 -5.93 -4.37
C TYR A 30 21.18 -5.24 -5.04
N MET A 31 20.95 -4.21 -5.84
CA MET A 31 22.03 -3.47 -6.51
C MET A 31 22.95 -2.75 -5.52
N ILE A 32 22.41 -2.20 -4.42
CA ILE A 32 23.22 -1.61 -3.33
C ILE A 32 24.11 -2.67 -2.70
N THR A 33 23.53 -3.81 -2.27
CA THR A 33 24.27 -4.86 -1.55
C THR A 33 25.37 -5.51 -2.39
N ARG A 34 25.23 -5.49 -3.72
CA ARG A 34 26.23 -6.03 -4.66
C ARG A 34 27.18 -4.98 -5.24
N GLY A 35 27.03 -3.71 -4.86
CA GLY A 35 27.88 -2.61 -5.33
C GLY A 35 27.66 -2.23 -6.80
N PHE A 36 26.53 -2.61 -7.41
CA PHE A 36 26.19 -2.22 -8.78
C PHE A 36 25.75 -0.75 -8.90
N VAL A 37 25.27 -0.16 -7.81
CA VAL A 37 24.84 1.24 -7.73
C VAL A 37 25.50 1.87 -6.51
N SER A 38 25.79 3.18 -6.57
CA SER A 38 26.30 3.89 -5.41
C SER A 38 25.29 3.81 -4.27
N VAL A 39 25.80 3.64 -3.05
CA VAL A 39 24.98 3.60 -1.83
C VAL A 39 24.08 4.83 -1.73
N HIS A 40 24.56 5.99 -2.24
CA HIS A 40 23.79 7.22 -2.27
C HIS A 40 22.51 7.12 -3.11
N TYR A 41 22.61 6.70 -4.38
CA TYR A 41 21.43 6.60 -5.26
C TYR A 41 20.47 5.50 -4.81
N GLY A 42 21.00 4.39 -4.31
CA GLY A 42 20.18 3.32 -3.78
C GLY A 42 19.45 3.71 -2.49
N SER A 43 20.08 4.49 -1.61
CA SER A 43 19.45 4.99 -0.38
C SER A 43 18.34 6.00 -0.68
N ILE A 44 18.52 6.88 -1.67
CA ILE A 44 17.46 7.81 -2.10
C ILE A 44 16.23 7.04 -2.62
N LEU A 45 16.43 6.02 -3.44
CA LEU A 45 15.35 5.18 -3.93
C LEU A 45 14.60 4.47 -2.80
N HIS A 46 15.32 4.02 -1.76
CA HIS A 46 14.69 3.36 -0.61
C HIS A 46 13.91 4.33 0.29
N THR A 47 14.47 5.51 0.57
CA THR A 47 13.89 6.49 1.52
C THR A 47 12.82 7.41 0.93
N GLN A 48 12.65 7.42 -0.40
CA GLN A 48 11.61 8.22 -1.05
C GLN A 48 10.41 7.40 -1.51
N LEU A 49 10.58 6.09 -1.70
CA LEU A 49 9.53 5.20 -2.21
C LEU A 49 8.79 4.45 -1.10
N ASP A 50 9.39 4.28 0.08
CA ASP A 50 8.78 3.66 1.24
C ASP A 50 7.40 4.24 1.60
N LEU A 51 7.30 5.53 1.90
CA LEU A 51 6.05 6.19 2.28
C LEU A 51 4.98 6.11 1.17
N PRO A 52 5.27 6.44 -0.11
CA PRO A 52 4.31 6.23 -1.20
C PRO A 52 3.83 4.78 -1.35
N ILE A 53 4.74 3.81 -1.23
CA ILE A 53 4.40 2.38 -1.31
C ILE A 53 3.47 2.01 -0.15
N MET A 54 3.77 2.47 1.06
CA MET A 54 2.99 2.15 2.25
C MET A 54 1.62 2.83 2.26
N ALA A 55 1.52 4.03 1.69
CA ALA A 55 0.24 4.70 1.43
C ALA A 55 -0.62 3.89 0.45
N LEU A 56 -0.06 3.50 -0.70
CA LEU A 56 -0.75 2.67 -1.69
C LEU A 56 -1.15 1.31 -1.12
N PHE A 57 -0.27 0.68 -0.33
CA PHE A 57 -0.53 -0.59 0.33
C PHE A 57 -1.68 -0.48 1.32
N SER A 58 -1.70 0.55 2.15
CA SER A 58 -2.76 0.78 3.13
C SER A 58 -4.12 1.03 2.45
N ALA A 59 -4.13 1.79 1.35
CA ALA A 59 -5.33 1.99 0.53
C ALA A 59 -5.81 0.67 -0.10
N HIS A 60 -4.90 -0.09 -0.72
CA HIS A 60 -5.19 -1.40 -1.31
C HIS A 60 -5.77 -2.37 -0.28
N PHE A 61 -5.12 -2.45 0.88
CA PHE A 61 -5.53 -3.29 2.00
C PHE A 61 -6.94 -2.93 2.49
N SER A 62 -7.23 -1.64 2.70
CA SER A 62 -8.55 -1.16 3.14
C SER A 62 -9.67 -1.59 2.18
N VAL A 63 -9.44 -1.45 0.86
CA VAL A 63 -10.40 -1.86 -0.17
C VAL A 63 -10.58 -3.38 -0.18
N ARG A 64 -9.48 -4.14 -0.11
CA ARG A 64 -9.52 -5.61 -0.10
C ARG A 64 -10.18 -6.15 1.15
N LEU A 65 -9.96 -5.53 2.30
CA LEU A 65 -10.62 -5.86 3.57
C LEU A 65 -12.14 -5.70 3.44
N LYS A 66 -12.62 -4.58 2.86
CA LYS A 66 -14.05 -4.39 2.59
C LYS A 66 -14.62 -5.56 1.77
N PHE A 67 -14.00 -5.90 0.64
CA PHE A 67 -14.50 -6.96 -0.22
C PHE A 67 -14.42 -8.36 0.43
N ALA A 68 -13.42 -8.60 1.27
CA ALA A 68 -13.31 -9.82 2.06
C ALA A 68 -14.45 -9.93 3.07
N LEU A 69 -14.74 -8.86 3.82
CA LEU A 69 -15.85 -8.82 4.78
C LEU A 69 -17.22 -8.96 4.09
N MET A 70 -17.42 -8.34 2.94
CA MET A 70 -18.63 -8.54 2.13
C MET A 70 -18.78 -10.00 1.67
N ARG A 71 -17.67 -10.68 1.34
CA ARG A 71 -17.68 -12.13 1.01
C ARG A 71 -18.08 -12.97 2.23
N LEU A 72 -17.74 -12.53 3.44
CA LEU A 72 -18.19 -13.12 4.72
C LEU A 72 -19.62 -12.70 5.11
N ARG A 73 -20.43 -12.21 4.16
CA ARG A 73 -21.83 -11.79 4.34
C ARG A 73 -22.04 -10.56 5.22
N VAL A 74 -21.00 -9.77 5.50
CA VAL A 74 -21.17 -8.45 6.12
C VAL A 74 -21.85 -7.52 5.12
N LYS A 75 -22.93 -6.85 5.54
CA LYS A 75 -23.71 -5.96 4.65
C LYS A 75 -22.87 -4.74 4.26
N ASP A 76 -22.89 -4.41 2.97
CA ASP A 76 -22.32 -3.15 2.47
C ASP A 76 -23.08 -1.99 3.10
N SER A 77 -22.41 -1.27 3.99
CA SER A 77 -22.99 -0.23 4.83
C SER A 77 -21.95 0.86 5.07
N LEU A 78 -22.42 2.04 5.45
CA LEU A 78 -21.53 3.14 5.83
C LEU A 78 -20.59 2.73 6.97
N ALA A 79 -21.10 1.98 7.95
CA ALA A 79 -20.31 1.47 9.07
C ALA A 79 -19.14 0.57 8.60
N LEU A 80 -19.39 -0.33 7.64
CA LEU A 80 -18.33 -1.16 7.07
C LEU A 80 -17.27 -0.32 6.35
N ASN A 81 -17.69 0.71 5.59
CA ASN A 81 -16.78 1.60 4.89
C ASN A 81 -15.91 2.38 5.89
N ILE A 82 -16.52 2.96 6.93
CA ILE A 82 -15.80 3.69 7.98
C ILE A 82 -14.82 2.74 8.68
N PHE A 83 -15.24 1.54 9.06
CA PHE A 83 -14.38 0.55 9.69
C PHE A 83 -13.14 0.24 8.83
N CYS A 84 -13.33 -0.08 7.55
CA CYS A 84 -12.21 -0.41 6.66
C CYS A 84 -11.28 0.79 6.45
N LEU A 85 -11.83 2.00 6.34
CA LEU A 85 -11.04 3.23 6.21
C LEU A 85 -10.23 3.51 7.48
N THR A 86 -10.83 3.37 8.66
CA THR A 86 -10.15 3.53 9.95
C THR A 86 -9.01 2.53 10.10
N VAL A 87 -9.23 1.27 9.74
CA VAL A 87 -8.17 0.25 9.76
C VAL A 87 -7.03 0.63 8.82
N GLY A 88 -7.34 1.00 7.57
CA GLY A 88 -6.31 1.42 6.60
C GLY A 88 -5.55 2.67 7.06
N LEU A 89 -6.25 3.66 7.60
CA LEU A 89 -5.65 4.88 8.14
C LEU A 89 -4.75 4.59 9.35
N ALA A 90 -5.21 3.76 10.28
CA ALA A 90 -4.43 3.36 11.44
C ALA A 90 -3.16 2.61 11.03
N SER A 91 -3.25 1.70 10.05
CA SER A 91 -2.07 1.02 9.48
C SER A 91 -1.09 2.02 8.86
N PHE A 92 -1.58 2.98 8.08
CA PHE A 92 -0.71 3.99 7.46
C PHE A 92 -0.04 4.90 8.49
N LEU A 93 -0.80 5.39 9.48
CA LEU A 93 -0.26 6.23 10.56
C LEU A 93 0.78 5.49 11.40
N PHE A 94 0.59 4.19 11.63
CA PHE A 94 1.59 3.37 12.30
C PHE A 94 2.88 3.29 11.49
N VAL A 95 2.81 3.14 10.16
CA VAL A 95 4.00 3.17 9.31
C VAL A 95 4.68 4.54 9.33
N VAL A 96 3.93 5.64 9.23
CA VAL A 96 4.48 7.00 9.35
C VAL A 96 5.16 7.20 10.70
N TYR A 97 4.60 6.65 11.77
CA TYR A 97 5.24 6.68 13.08
C TYR A 97 6.56 5.90 13.07
N LEU A 98 6.62 4.71 12.48
CA LEU A 98 7.88 3.99 12.37
C LEU A 98 8.91 4.78 11.56
N ASP A 99 8.53 5.32 10.42
CA ASP A 99 9.39 6.10 9.52
C ASP A 99 10.00 7.37 10.17
N LEU A 100 9.22 8.05 11.01
CA LEU A 100 9.67 9.28 11.68
C LEU A 100 10.54 9.03 12.91
N TRP A 101 10.42 7.86 13.55
CA TRP A 101 10.98 7.61 14.88
C TRP A 101 11.97 6.45 14.96
N TYR A 102 12.12 5.64 13.90
CA TYR A 102 13.05 4.50 13.81
C TYR A 102 13.81 4.51 12.48
#